data_AF-A0A1A7MFC2-F1
#
_entry.id   AF-A0A1A7MFC2-F1
#
_cell.length_a   1.000
_cell.length_b   1.000
_cell.length_c   1.000
_cell.angle_alpha   90.00
_cell.angle_beta   90.00
_cell.angle_gamma   90.00
#
_symmetry.space_group_name_H-M   'P 1'
#
loop_
_entity.id
_entity.type
_entity.pdbx_description
1 polymer ?
#
loop_
_entity_poly.entity_id
_entity_poly.type
_entity_poly.pdbx_seq_one_letter_code
_entity_poly.pdbx_strand_id
1 'polypeptide(L)' 'MARLSGLQREVLSLYRKCLRETRKKPTDVRPNFLQFTRTEFREHQNYDKKDFSAIEYMLRKGQRQLEIYSSPGIRNVMK' A
#
# COMPACT_ATOMS: atom_id res chain seq x y z
N MET A 1 -7.88 15.71 17.65
CA MET A 1 -7.00 14.88 16.78
C MET A 1 -5.94 15.78 16.16
N ALA A 2 -4.67 15.39 16.18
CA ALA A 2 -3.61 16.17 15.53
C ALA A 2 -3.85 16.22 14.01
N ARG A 3 -3.56 17.37 13.38
CA ARG A 3 -3.67 17.55 11.93
C ARG A 3 -2.60 16.69 11.24
N LEU A 4 -3.03 15.81 10.33
CA LEU A 4 -2.12 15.00 9.53
C LEU A 4 -1.33 15.88 8.55
N SER A 5 -0.03 15.59 8.40
CA SER A 5 0.82 16.20 7.36
C SER A 5 0.40 15.77 5.95
N GLY A 6 0.91 16.46 4.92
CA GLY A 6 0.70 16.07 3.52
C GLY A 6 1.11 14.63 3.26
N LEU A 7 2.34 14.26 3.63
CA LEU A 7 2.86 12.90 3.49
C LEU A 7 2.03 11.86 4.24
N GLN A 8 1.58 12.15 5.47
CA GLN A 8 0.70 11.23 6.21
C GLN A 8 -0.62 10.98 5.48
N ARG A 9 -1.20 12.02 4.86
CA ARG A 9 -2.41 11.89 4.04
C ARG A 9 -2.15 11.05 2.79
N GLU A 10 -0.98 11.20 2.16
CA GLU A 10 -0.58 10.41 1.00
C GLU A 10 -0.41 8.94 1.35
N VAL A 11 0.24 8.62 2.48
CA VAL A 11 0.37 7.23 2.97
C VAL A 11 -1.02 6.59 3.14
N LEU A 12 -1.95 7.28 3.80
CA LEU A 12 -3.31 6.79 3.97
C LEU A 12 -4.08 6.70 2.65
N SER A 13 -3.79 7.59 1.70
CA SER A 13 -4.38 7.58 0.36
C SER A 13 -3.92 6.35 -0.41
N LEU A 14 -2.61 6.08 -0.41
CA LEU A 14 -2.02 4.90 -1.03
C LEU A 14 -2.58 3.61 -0.44
N TYR A 15 -2.63 3.48 0.89
CA TYR A 15 -3.23 2.31 1.55
C TYR A 15 -4.68 2.08 1.09
N ARG A 16 -5.51 3.12 1.07
CA ARG A 16 -6.90 3.03 0.59
C ARG A 16 -6.99 2.67 -0.90
N LYS A 17 -6.07 3.16 -1.74
CA LYS A 17 -6.00 2.78 -3.16
C LYS A 17 -5.68 1.29 -3.30
N CYS A 18 -4.70 0.76 -2.58
CA CYS A 18 -4.38 -0.67 -2.58
C CYS A 18 -5.62 -1.53 -2.28
N LEU A 19 -6.34 -1.21 -1.19
CA LEU A 19 -7.56 -1.93 -0.80
C LEU A 19 -8.67 -1.86 -1.85
N ARG A 20 -8.80 -0.74 -2.57
CA ARG A 20 -9.79 -0.58 -3.65
C ARG A 20 -9.40 -1.40 -4.87
N GLU A 21 -8.13 -1.39 -5.26
CA GLU A 21 -7.64 -2.19 -6.40
C GLU A 21 -7.79 -3.69 -6.13
N THR A 22 -7.61 -4.14 -4.89
CA THR A 22 -7.87 -5.54 -4.52
C THR A 22 -9.30 -5.99 -4.84
N ARG A 23 -10.30 -5.10 -4.77
CA ARG A 23 -11.70 -5.44 -5.09
C ARG A 23 -11.92 -5.78 -6.56
N LYS A 24 -11.00 -5.36 -7.45
CA LYS A 24 -11.05 -5.70 -8.88
C LYS A 24 -10.52 -7.11 -9.16
N LYS A 25 -9.83 -7.74 -8.20
CA LYS A 25 -9.30 -9.11 -8.36
C LYS A 25 -10.39 -10.17 -8.14
N PRO A 26 -10.21 -11.39 -8.67
CA PRO A 26 -11.10 -12.53 -8.39
C PRO A 26 -11.24 -12.79 -6.88
N THR A 27 -12.42 -13.19 -6.43
CA THR A 27 -12.78 -13.26 -4.99
C THR A 27 -11.91 -14.21 -4.18
N ASP A 28 -11.46 -15.30 -4.80
CA ASP A 28 -10.58 -16.34 -4.24
C ASP A 28 -9.18 -15.81 -3.87
N VAL A 29 -8.64 -14.86 -4.64
CA VAL A 29 -7.30 -14.31 -4.41
C VAL A 29 -7.30 -13.00 -3.61
N ARG A 30 -8.44 -12.33 -3.43
CA ARG A 30 -8.54 -11.06 -2.66
C ARG A 30 -7.91 -11.15 -1.27
N PRO A 31 -8.13 -12.22 -0.47
CA PRO A 31 -7.54 -12.32 0.87
C PRO A 31 -6.01 -12.19 0.85
N ASN A 32 -5.34 -12.73 -0.18
CA ASN A 32 -3.89 -12.69 -0.31
C ASN A 32 -3.39 -11.26 -0.52
N PHE A 33 -4.02 -10.51 -1.42
CA PHE A 33 -3.70 -9.10 -1.65
C PHE A 33 -3.98 -8.22 -0.43
N LEU A 34 -5.08 -8.46 0.29
CA LEU A 34 -5.39 -7.75 1.53
C LEU A 34 -4.35 -8.02 2.61
N GLN A 35 -3.97 -9.28 2.80
CA GLN A 35 -2.97 -9.68 3.78
C GLN A 35 -1.61 -9.08 3.43
N PHE A 36 -1.18 -9.20 2.17
CA PHE A 36 0.07 -8.60 1.68
C PHE A 36 0.09 -7.08 1.94
N THR A 37 -0.96 -6.36 1.56
CA THR A 37 -1.04 -4.91 1.78
C THR A 37 -0.97 -4.55 3.26
N ARG A 38 -1.65 -5.30 4.14
CA ARG A 38 -1.63 -5.05 5.58
C ARG A 38 -0.26 -5.31 6.20
N THR A 39 0.38 -6.42 5.82
CA THR A 39 1.70 -6.79 6.32
C THR A 39 2.74 -5.73 5.93
N GLU A 40 2.82 -5.37 4.65
CA GLU A 40 3.80 -4.39 4.15
C GLU A 40 3.67 -3.04 4.87
N PHE A 41 2.45 -2.51 5.04
CA PHE A 41 2.25 -1.24 5.74
C PHE A 41 2.53 -1.35 7.24
N ARG A 42 2.28 -2.51 7.86
CA ARG A 42 2.55 -2.75 9.27
C ARG A 42 4.04 -2.88 9.57
N GLU A 43 4.82 -3.52 8.68
CA GLU A 43 6.28 -3.61 8.82
C GLU A 43 6.94 -2.22 8.85
N HIS A 44 6.39 -1.26 8.11
CA HIS A 44 6.92 0.09 8.01
C HIS A 44 6.19 1.10 8.93
N GLN A 45 5.39 0.65 9.90
CA GLN A 45 4.62 1.54 10.78
C GLN A 45 5.50 2.32 11.78
N ASN A 46 6.69 1.82 12.07
CA ASN A 46 7.59 2.33 13.11
C ASN A 46 8.62 3.34 12.58
N TYR A 47 8.54 3.75 11.32
CA TYR A 47 9.39 4.80 10.78
C TYR A 47 9.21 6.11 11.56
N ASP A 48 10.30 6.84 11.78
CA ASP A 48 10.22 8.18 12.34
C ASP A 48 9.37 9.04 11.39
N LYS A 49 8.37 9.72 11.95
CA LYS A 49 7.49 10.64 11.22
C LYS A 49 8.24 11.83 10.61
N LYS A 50 9.47 12.08 11.07
CA LYS A 50 10.37 13.13 10.57
C LYS A 50 11.33 12.62 9.48
N ASP A 51 11.43 11.32 9.25
CA ASP A 51 12.22 10.77 8.14
C ASP A 51 11.45 10.89 6.83
N PHE A 52 11.32 12.13 6.34
CA PHE A 52 10.55 12.44 5.15
C PHE A 52 11.11 11.73 3.91
N SER A 53 12.43 11.63 3.78
CA SER A 53 13.08 10.99 2.66
C SER A 53 12.76 9.50 2.57
N ALA A 54 12.79 8.78 3.70
CA ALA A 54 12.39 7.39 3.72
C ALA A 54 10.89 7.20 3.42
N ILE A 55 10.03 8.05 3.98
CA ILE A 55 8.58 8.00 3.72
C ILE A 55 8.29 8.23 2.24
N GLU A 56 8.91 9.24 1.61
CA GLU A 56 8.76 9.53 0.18
C GLU A 56 9.28 8.39 -0.70
N TYR A 57 10.40 7.77 -0.32
CA TYR A 57 10.89 6.59 -1.01
C TYR A 57 9.87 5.45 -0.95
N MET A 58 9.32 5.16 0.23
CA MET A 58 8.33 4.11 0.42
C MET A 58 7.01 4.40 -0.30
N LEU A 59 6.58 5.65 -0.35
CA LEU A 59 5.43 6.08 -1.15
C LEU A 59 5.65 5.81 -2.63
N ARG A 60 6.80 6.20 -3.18
CA ARG A 60 7.16 5.93 -4.58
C ARG A 60 7.24 4.42 -4.87
N LYS A 61 7.86 3.64 -3.97
CA LYS A 61 7.95 2.18 -4.07
C LYS A 61 6.56 1.54 -4.09
N GLY A 62 5.70 1.89 -3.13
CA GLY A 62 4.35 1.34 -3.00
C GLY A 62 3.44 1.73 -4.17
N GLN A 63 3.56 2.94 -4.71
CA GLN A 63 2.83 3.37 -5.90
C GLN A 63 3.21 2.53 -7.14
N ARG A 64 4.51 2.27 -7.35
CA ARG A 64 4.99 1.37 -8.42
C ARG A 64 4.49 -0.07 -8.24
N GLN A 65 4.54 -0.59 -7.01
CA GLN A 65 4.00 -1.92 -6.70
C GLN A 65 2.51 -2.01 -6.99
N LEU A 66 1.75 -0.97 -6.61
CA LEU A 66 0.31 -0.91 -6.88
C LEU A 66 0.03 -0.91 -8.38
N GLU A 67 0.77 -0.15 -9.18
CA GLU A 67 0.64 -0.14 -10.64
C GLU A 67 0.87 -1.54 -11.23
N ILE A 68 1.94 -2.20 -10.83
CA ILE A 68 2.27 -3.57 -11.24
C ILE A 68 1.13 -4.54 -10.87
N TYR A 69 0.76 -4.58 -9.59
CA TYR A 69 -0.25 -5.50 -9.08
C TYR A 69 -1.68 -5.19 -9.54
N SER A 70 -1.96 -3.96 -9.95
CA SER A 70 -3.24 -3.59 -10.56
C SER A 70 -3.43 -4.20 -11.94
N SER A 71 -2.34 -4.57 -12.63
CA SER A 71 -2.39 -5.18 -13.96
C SER A 71 -3.28 -6.45 -13.97
N PRO A 72 -4.18 -6.62 -14.96
CA PRO A 72 -5.04 -7.79 -15.08
C PRO A 72 -4.26 -9.12 -15.21
N GLY A 73 -3.03 -9.05 -15.72
CA GLY A 73 -2.17 -10.23 -15.89
C GLY A 73 -1.63 -10.80 -14.58
N ILE A 74 -1.60 -10.01 -13.50
CA ILE A 74 -1.17 -10.51 -12.19
C ILE A 74 -2.38 -11.03 -11.42
N ARG A 75 -2.44 -12.36 -11.28
CA ARG A 75 -3.56 -13.06 -10.65
C ARG A 75 -3.40 -13.29 -9.15
N ASN A 76 -2.18 -13.41 -8.61
CA ASN A 76 -1.96 -13.65 -7.18
C ASN A 76 -0.63 -13.04 -6.70
N VAL A 77 -0.51 -12.81 -5.39
CA VAL A 77 0.68 -12.23 -4.72
C VAL A 77 1.24 -13.14 -3.61
N MET A 78 0.89 -14.43 -3.61
CA MET A 78 1.52 -15.37 -2.69
C MET A 78 2.89 -15.81 -3.21
N LYS A 79 3.87 -15.78 -2.30
CA LYS A 79 5.12 -16.52 -2.38
C LYS A 79 4.84 -18.01 -2.20
#